data_AF-A0A1D8AXV8-F1
#
_entry.id   AF-A0A1D8AXV8-F1
#
_cell.length_a   1.000
_cell.length_b   1.000
_cell.length_c   1.000
_cell.angle_alpha   90.00
_cell.angle_beta   90.00
_cell.angle_gamma   90.00
#
_symmetry.space_group_name_H-M   'P 1'
#
loop_
_entity.id
_entity.type
_entity.pdbx_description
1 polymer ?
#
loop_
_entity_poly.entity_id
_entity_poly.type
_entity_poly.pdbx_seq_one_letter_code
_entity_poly.pdbx_strand_id
1 'polypeptide(L)'
;MKNAKLLISGLSLALTLAAAAPVAAATTDWSGWMENYYLNPEADKVVPAVYALSRSGHFEQEGQTAAAIGFLGAVFAQNPDRAADWMYQFRQLPAAHQRLVAAALWYSGLPEGVEVVRQAAQGTSADIRTDVENLMAWQQPVLSETPVQSVSSLNLQWGAFLASGNPQHIVKVLAALGSDQPVLGTQVRMALAEKALAHPRVYEICQSEIARQPEGVREQLRTALGTR
;
A
#
# COMPACT_ATOMS: atom_id res chain seq x y z
N MET A 1 23.02 55.81 70.65
CA MET A 1 21.81 55.16 71.20
C MET A 1 20.71 55.20 70.14
N LYS A 2 20.21 54.02 69.74
CA LYS A 2 18.86 53.73 69.20
C LYS A 2 18.32 54.60 68.04
N ASN A 3 18.14 53.96 66.86
CA ASN A 3 16.87 53.79 66.11
C ASN A 3 17.13 53.63 64.59
N ALA A 4 16.95 52.42 64.08
CA ALA A 4 15.79 51.97 63.30
C ALA A 4 15.93 52.24 61.80
N LYS A 5 16.47 51.26 61.06
CA LYS A 5 16.29 51.15 59.61
C LYS A 5 15.24 50.06 59.35
N LEU A 6 14.12 50.49 58.78
CA LEU A 6 13.05 49.68 58.23
C LEU A 6 13.64 48.83 57.09
N LEU A 7 13.51 47.49 57.18
CA LEU A 7 13.70 46.57 56.07
C LEU A 7 12.31 46.18 55.57
N ILE A 8 11.97 46.60 54.35
CA ILE A 8 10.75 46.19 53.67
C ILE A 8 11.03 44.87 52.96
N SER A 9 10.34 43.83 53.39
CA SER A 9 10.26 42.52 52.74
C SER A 9 9.67 42.63 51.33
N GLY A 10 10.37 42.05 50.35
CA GLY A 10 9.82 41.71 49.04
C GLY A 10 9.90 40.20 48.83
N LEU A 11 8.81 39.50 49.10
CA LEU A 11 8.67 38.07 48.86
C LEU A 11 8.10 37.88 47.44
N SER A 12 8.97 37.70 46.45
CA SER A 12 8.54 37.37 45.08
C SER A 12 8.43 35.86 44.93
N LEU A 13 7.19 35.35 44.99
CA LEU A 13 6.86 33.97 44.70
C LEU A 13 6.99 33.73 43.19
N ALA A 14 8.08 33.11 42.75
CA ALA A 14 8.23 32.70 41.36
C ALA A 14 7.41 31.42 41.11
N LEU A 15 6.25 31.57 40.47
CA LEU A 15 5.47 30.44 39.97
C LEU A 15 6.14 29.93 38.68
N THR A 16 6.93 28.87 38.77
CA THR A 16 7.41 28.15 37.58
C THR A 16 6.25 27.34 37.01
N LEU A 17 5.61 27.84 35.95
CA LEU A 17 4.75 27.02 35.09
C LEU A 17 5.66 26.06 34.32
N ALA A 18 5.72 24.80 34.77
CA ALA A 18 6.25 23.73 33.92
C ALA A 18 5.22 23.50 32.81
N ALA A 19 5.50 24.04 31.61
CA ALA A 19 4.75 23.70 30.42
C ALA A 19 4.98 22.20 30.13
N ALA A 20 3.97 21.37 30.42
CA ALA A 20 3.95 20.01 29.91
C ALA A 20 3.85 20.11 28.37
N ALA A 21 4.95 19.82 27.68
CA ALA A 21 4.91 19.66 26.23
C ALA A 21 3.87 18.58 25.89
N PRO A 22 3.00 18.79 24.88
CA PRO A 22 2.09 17.73 24.46
C PRO A 22 2.94 16.55 24.02
N VAL A 23 2.75 15.40 24.67
CA VAL A 23 3.23 14.11 24.16
C VAL A 23 2.54 13.95 22.81
N ALA A 24 3.27 14.22 21.72
CA ALA A 24 2.79 13.89 20.39
C ALA A 24 2.52 12.38 20.40
N ALA A 25 1.25 11.99 20.32
CA ALA A 25 0.89 10.59 20.14
C ALA A 25 1.64 10.12 18.89
N ALA A 26 2.45 9.06 19.02
CA ALA A 26 3.15 8.48 17.89
C ALA A 26 2.11 8.10 16.84
N THR A 27 2.06 8.84 15.73
CA THR A 27 1.22 8.49 14.59
C THR A 27 1.80 7.23 13.99
N THR A 28 1.03 6.15 13.96
CA THR A 28 1.43 4.92 13.25
C THR A 28 1.78 5.26 11.80
N ASP A 29 2.97 4.85 11.35
CA ASP A 29 3.37 4.96 9.95
C ASP A 29 2.64 3.88 9.12
N TRP A 30 1.48 4.25 8.58
CA TRP A 30 0.64 3.34 7.81
C TRP A 30 1.20 3.03 6.42
N SER A 31 2.01 3.92 5.84
CA SER A 31 2.71 3.66 4.58
C SER A 31 3.82 2.64 4.80
N GLY A 32 4.63 2.82 5.84
CA GLY A 32 5.64 1.85 6.25
C GLY A 32 5.05 0.50 6.65
N TRP A 33 3.87 0.49 7.26
CA TRP A 33 3.11 -0.74 7.53
C TRP A 33 2.73 -1.47 6.23
N MET A 34 2.21 -0.76 5.22
CA MET A 34 1.86 -1.36 3.93
C MET A 34 3.10 -1.92 3.21
N GLU A 35 4.21 -1.16 3.23
CA GLU A 35 5.50 -1.56 2.64
C GLU A 35 6.15 -2.77 3.31
N ASN A 36 5.77 -3.12 4.53
CA ASN A 36 6.36 -4.25 5.26
C ASN A 36 5.35 -5.31 5.68
N TYR A 37 4.10 -5.23 5.21
CA TYR A 37 2.99 -6.07 5.67
C TYR A 37 3.27 -7.57 5.54
N TYR A 38 3.84 -8.03 4.41
CA TYR A 38 4.12 -9.45 4.20
C TYR A 38 5.08 -10.06 5.24
N LEU A 39 5.86 -9.25 5.96
CA LEU A 39 6.76 -9.72 7.01
C LEU A 39 5.99 -10.16 8.26
N ASN A 40 4.90 -9.47 8.57
CA ASN A 40 4.01 -9.78 9.69
C ASN A 40 2.58 -9.33 9.36
N PRO A 41 1.80 -10.16 8.63
CA PRO A 41 0.45 -9.81 8.22
C PRO A 41 -0.47 -9.55 9.42
N GLU A 42 -1.03 -8.35 9.50
CA GLU A 42 -1.92 -7.92 10.58
C GLU A 42 -3.28 -7.52 10.02
N ALA A 43 -4.10 -8.53 9.69
CA ALA A 43 -5.40 -8.33 9.05
C ALA A 43 -6.34 -7.41 9.86
N ASP A 44 -6.23 -7.40 11.20
CA ASP A 44 -7.02 -6.50 12.06
C ASP A 44 -6.69 -5.01 11.87
N LYS A 45 -5.52 -4.69 11.32
CA LYS A 45 -5.10 -3.32 11.04
C LYS A 45 -5.57 -2.81 9.68
N VAL A 46 -6.12 -3.67 8.82
CA VAL A 46 -6.50 -3.30 7.45
C VAL A 46 -7.50 -2.14 7.42
N VAL A 47 -8.59 -2.23 8.18
CA VAL A 47 -9.60 -1.16 8.22
C VAL A 47 -9.03 0.16 8.73
N PRO A 48 -8.42 0.23 9.94
CA PRO A 48 -7.86 1.50 10.42
C PRO A 48 -6.75 2.06 9.53
N ALA A 49 -5.93 1.21 8.91
CA ALA A 49 -4.90 1.64 7.96
C ALA A 49 -5.51 2.30 6.72
N VAL A 50 -6.50 1.68 6.08
CA VAL A 50 -7.16 2.23 4.89
C VAL A 50 -7.80 3.58 5.17
N TYR A 51 -8.46 3.76 6.33
CA TYR A 51 -9.00 5.06 6.73
C TYR A 51 -7.92 6.11 6.99
N ALA A 52 -6.79 5.73 7.57
CA ALA A 52 -5.68 6.65 7.80
C ALA A 52 -5.04 7.10 6.48
N LEU A 53 -4.76 6.16 5.57
CA LEU A 53 -4.18 6.42 4.25
C LEU A 53 -5.14 7.23 3.35
N SER A 54 -6.43 6.96 3.43
CA SER A 54 -7.49 7.75 2.79
C SER A 54 -7.45 9.21 3.27
N ARG A 55 -7.39 9.46 4.58
CA ARG A 55 -7.37 10.81 5.14
C ARG A 55 -6.07 11.57 4.88
N SER A 56 -4.95 10.86 4.74
CA SER A 56 -3.66 11.49 4.44
C SER A 56 -3.47 11.83 2.96
N GLY A 57 -4.43 11.48 2.09
CA GLY A 57 -4.31 11.66 0.65
C GLY A 57 -3.27 10.73 0.00
N HIS A 58 -2.97 9.59 0.64
CA HIS A 58 -1.94 8.68 0.15
C HIS A 58 -2.36 8.06 -1.19
N PHE A 59 -3.62 7.68 -1.34
CA PHE A 59 -4.11 7.03 -2.56
C PHE A 59 -4.08 7.97 -3.78
N GLU A 60 -4.14 9.28 -3.60
CA GLU A 60 -4.04 10.29 -4.66
C GLU A 60 -2.61 10.51 -5.17
N GLN A 61 -1.60 10.03 -4.44
CA GLN A 61 -0.21 10.16 -4.86
C GLN A 61 0.06 9.31 -6.11
N GLU A 62 1.01 9.75 -6.93
CA GLU A 62 1.36 9.07 -8.17
C GLU A 62 1.71 7.59 -7.90
N GLY A 63 1.05 6.69 -8.64
CA GLY A 63 1.25 5.24 -8.53
C GLY A 63 0.56 4.56 -7.35
N GLN A 64 0.16 5.28 -6.30
CA GLN A 64 -0.35 4.68 -5.07
C GLN A 64 -1.75 4.06 -5.23
N THR A 65 -2.63 4.60 -6.08
CA THR A 65 -3.91 3.94 -6.38
C THR A 65 -3.71 2.49 -6.84
N ALA A 66 -2.82 2.27 -7.81
CA ALA A 66 -2.59 0.94 -8.36
C ALA A 66 -1.91 0.01 -7.35
N ALA A 67 -0.93 0.53 -6.60
CA ALA A 67 -0.29 -0.22 -5.52
C ALA A 67 -1.30 -0.61 -4.43
N ALA A 68 -2.16 0.30 -3.99
CA ALA A 68 -3.19 0.02 -3.01
C ALA A 68 -4.22 -1.00 -3.49
N ILE A 69 -4.64 -0.94 -4.76
CA ILE A 69 -5.52 -1.96 -5.36
C ILE A 69 -4.85 -3.34 -5.32
N GLY A 70 -3.57 -3.41 -5.69
CA GLY A 70 -2.86 -4.68 -5.70
C GLY A 70 -2.64 -5.25 -4.32
N PHE A 71 -2.26 -4.39 -3.37
CA PHE A 71 -2.11 -4.73 -1.97
C PHE A 71 -3.40 -5.27 -1.38
N LEU A 72 -4.49 -4.48 -1.45
CA LEU A 72 -5.77 -4.87 -0.87
C LEU A 72 -6.36 -6.08 -1.59
N GLY A 73 -6.17 -6.23 -2.90
CA GLY A 73 -6.62 -7.39 -3.64
C GLY A 73 -5.99 -8.69 -3.15
N ALA A 74 -4.67 -8.68 -2.90
CA ALA A 74 -3.98 -9.81 -2.30
C ALA A 74 -4.40 -10.04 -0.83
N VAL A 75 -4.60 -8.98 -0.03
CA VAL A 75 -5.11 -9.10 1.35
C VAL A 75 -6.51 -9.72 1.36
N PHE A 76 -7.42 -9.31 0.48
CA PHE A 76 -8.74 -9.92 0.34
C PHE A 76 -8.63 -11.40 -0.03
N ALA A 77 -7.81 -11.74 -1.02
CA ALA A 77 -7.61 -13.13 -1.45
C ALA A 77 -7.11 -14.04 -0.31
N GLN A 78 -6.32 -13.49 0.62
CA GLN A 78 -5.81 -14.20 1.81
C GLN A 78 -6.81 -14.26 2.98
N ASN A 79 -7.85 -13.42 2.97
CA ASN A 79 -8.81 -13.28 4.07
C ASN A 79 -10.26 -13.28 3.54
N PRO A 80 -10.69 -14.34 2.85
CA PRO A 80 -12.02 -14.40 2.20
C PRO A 80 -13.18 -14.22 3.17
N ASP A 81 -13.04 -14.75 4.39
CA ASP A 81 -14.02 -14.70 5.48
C ASP A 81 -14.23 -13.28 6.03
N ARG A 82 -13.26 -12.38 5.83
CA ARG A 82 -13.31 -10.99 6.32
C ARG A 82 -13.75 -9.97 5.28
N ALA A 83 -13.79 -10.37 4.01
CA ALA A 83 -13.98 -9.45 2.89
C ALA A 83 -15.31 -8.68 2.97
N ALA A 84 -16.41 -9.38 3.30
CA ALA A 84 -17.73 -8.76 3.43
C ALA A 84 -17.79 -7.72 4.56
N ASP A 85 -17.25 -8.05 5.73
CA ASP A 85 -17.22 -7.16 6.90
C ASP A 85 -16.36 -5.91 6.66
N TRP A 86 -15.22 -6.06 5.99
CA TRP A 86 -14.39 -4.93 5.59
C TRP A 86 -15.11 -4.04 4.57
N MET A 87 -15.75 -4.62 3.55
CA MET A 87 -16.52 -3.85 2.56
C MET A 87 -17.68 -3.10 3.19
N TYR A 88 -18.35 -3.66 4.20
CA TYR A 88 -19.37 -2.95 4.96
C TYR A 88 -18.78 -1.74 5.70
N GLN A 89 -17.65 -1.92 6.38
CA GLN A 89 -16.97 -0.83 7.09
C GLN A 89 -16.54 0.28 6.13
N PHE A 90 -15.99 -0.06 4.96
CA PHE A 90 -15.51 0.89 3.97
C PHE A 90 -16.59 1.76 3.29
N ARG A 91 -17.89 1.54 3.57
CA ARG A 91 -18.98 2.39 3.06
C ARG A 91 -18.90 3.86 3.50
N GLN A 92 -18.12 4.17 4.54
CA GLN A 92 -17.92 5.56 4.99
C GLN A 92 -16.71 6.24 4.35
N LEU A 93 -15.95 5.55 3.48
CA LEU A 93 -14.86 6.17 2.73
C LEU A 93 -15.40 7.18 1.69
N PRO A 94 -14.57 8.14 1.24
CA PRO A 94 -14.88 8.94 0.05
C PRO A 94 -15.17 8.05 -1.17
N ALA A 95 -16.04 8.50 -2.08
CA ALA A 95 -16.49 7.72 -3.24
C ALA A 95 -15.33 7.20 -4.12
N ALA A 96 -14.25 7.98 -4.27
CA ALA A 96 -13.06 7.54 -5.02
C ALA A 96 -12.38 6.33 -4.33
N HIS A 97 -12.31 6.32 -3.01
CA HIS A 97 -11.68 5.25 -2.24
C HIS A 97 -12.60 4.03 -2.09
N GLN A 98 -13.92 4.22 -2.08
CA GLN A 98 -14.87 3.11 -2.22
C GLN A 98 -14.66 2.34 -3.53
N ARG A 99 -14.45 3.06 -4.64
CA ARG A 99 -14.12 2.46 -5.94
C ARG A 99 -12.78 1.71 -5.90
N LEU A 100 -11.78 2.29 -5.23
CA LEU A 100 -10.47 1.65 -5.05
C LEU A 100 -10.60 0.30 -4.33
N VAL A 101 -11.28 0.25 -3.18
CA VAL A 101 -11.46 -1.02 -2.44
C VAL A 101 -12.35 -2.02 -3.17
N ALA A 102 -13.35 -1.55 -3.92
CA ALA A 102 -14.16 -2.41 -4.78
C ALA A 102 -13.34 -3.02 -5.93
N ALA A 103 -12.46 -2.23 -6.56
CA ALA A 103 -11.52 -2.72 -7.56
C ALA A 103 -10.55 -3.73 -6.96
N ALA A 104 -10.03 -3.48 -5.76
CA ALA A 104 -9.17 -4.44 -5.05
C ALA A 104 -9.89 -5.78 -4.80
N LEU A 105 -11.13 -5.75 -4.30
CA LEU A 105 -11.92 -6.96 -4.10
C LEU A 105 -12.20 -7.67 -5.44
N TRP A 106 -12.43 -6.94 -6.52
CA TRP A 106 -12.55 -7.52 -7.85
C TRP A 106 -11.26 -8.25 -8.29
N TYR A 107 -10.09 -7.64 -8.14
CA TYR A 107 -8.79 -8.24 -8.44
C TYR A 107 -8.40 -9.42 -7.53
N SER A 108 -9.06 -9.59 -6.38
CA SER A 108 -8.78 -10.69 -5.45
C SER A 108 -9.14 -12.08 -6.00
N GLY A 109 -9.99 -12.15 -7.02
CA GLY A 109 -10.44 -13.43 -7.58
C GLY A 109 -11.45 -14.18 -6.70
N LEU A 110 -11.94 -13.58 -5.62
CA LEU A 110 -12.96 -14.23 -4.77
C LEU A 110 -14.27 -14.42 -5.55
N PRO A 111 -14.83 -15.64 -5.61
CA PRO A 111 -16.10 -15.91 -6.29
C PRO A 111 -17.25 -15.07 -5.74
N GLU A 112 -17.31 -14.92 -4.42
CA GLU A 112 -18.29 -14.04 -3.76
C GLU A 112 -17.94 -12.56 -3.91
N GLY A 113 -16.71 -12.20 -4.29
CA GLY A 113 -16.28 -10.81 -4.44
C GLY A 113 -17.17 -10.03 -5.40
N VAL A 114 -17.63 -10.68 -6.46
CA VAL A 114 -18.61 -10.15 -7.42
C VAL A 114 -19.93 -9.77 -6.73
N GLU A 115 -20.47 -10.67 -5.91
CA GLU A 115 -21.72 -10.46 -5.19
C GLU A 115 -21.55 -9.47 -4.03
N VAL A 116 -20.42 -9.52 -3.32
CA VAL A 116 -20.09 -8.60 -2.22
C VAL A 116 -19.93 -7.17 -2.75
N VAL A 117 -19.25 -6.96 -3.89
CA VAL A 117 -19.16 -5.65 -4.53
C VAL A 117 -20.55 -5.17 -4.98
N ARG A 118 -21.37 -6.05 -5.57
CA ARG A 118 -22.76 -5.74 -5.97
C ARG A 118 -23.61 -5.32 -4.77
N GLN A 119 -23.56 -6.07 -3.67
CA GLN A 119 -24.27 -5.76 -2.42
C GLN A 119 -23.74 -4.50 -1.74
N ALA A 120 -22.43 -4.25 -1.79
CA ALA A 120 -21.85 -3.01 -1.28
C ALA A 120 -22.29 -1.78 -2.08
N ALA A 121 -22.55 -1.92 -3.39
CA ALA A 121 -23.10 -0.87 -4.23
C ALA A 121 -24.62 -0.67 -4.06
N GLN A 122 -25.32 -1.59 -3.39
CA GLN A 122 -26.71 -1.38 -3.00
C GLN A 122 -26.77 -0.34 -1.87
N GLY A 123 -27.40 0.80 -2.14
CA GLY A 123 -27.48 1.93 -1.20
C GLY A 123 -26.40 3.00 -1.39
N THR A 124 -25.50 2.87 -2.37
CA THR A 124 -24.61 3.96 -2.81
C THR A 124 -25.25 4.78 -3.94
N SER A 125 -24.59 5.87 -4.38
CA SER A 125 -25.07 6.71 -5.48
C SER A 125 -25.18 5.93 -6.80
N ALA A 126 -26.02 6.43 -7.72
CA ALA A 126 -26.21 5.81 -9.03
C ALA A 126 -24.89 5.67 -9.81
N ASP A 127 -24.01 6.67 -9.74
CA ASP A 127 -22.71 6.65 -10.42
C ASP A 127 -21.81 5.51 -9.94
N ILE A 128 -21.74 5.28 -8.62
CA ILE A 128 -20.93 4.18 -8.04
C ILE A 128 -21.48 2.82 -8.51
N ARG A 129 -22.80 2.69 -8.60
CA ARG A 129 -23.45 1.46 -9.08
C ARG A 129 -23.11 1.19 -10.54
N THR A 130 -23.20 2.19 -11.40
CA THR A 130 -22.83 2.10 -12.82
C THR A 130 -21.36 1.75 -12.99
N ASP A 131 -20.45 2.36 -12.21
CA ASP A 131 -19.02 2.06 -12.26
C ASP A 131 -18.73 0.60 -11.88
N VAL A 132 -19.41 0.09 -10.85
CA VAL A 132 -19.34 -1.31 -10.45
C VAL A 132 -19.86 -2.24 -11.55
N GLU A 133 -21.02 -1.95 -12.13
CA GLU A 133 -21.59 -2.76 -13.22
C GLU A 133 -20.65 -2.81 -14.44
N ASN A 134 -20.03 -1.68 -14.80
CA ASN A 134 -19.04 -1.61 -15.87
C ASN A 134 -17.78 -2.44 -15.57
N LEU A 135 -17.29 -2.42 -14.33
CA LEU A 135 -16.17 -3.24 -13.91
C LEU A 135 -16.49 -4.74 -14.05
N MET A 136 -17.72 -5.13 -13.68
CA MET A 136 -18.20 -6.51 -13.69
C MET A 136 -18.50 -7.06 -15.09
N ALA A 137 -18.65 -6.19 -16.09
CA ALA A 137 -18.85 -6.60 -17.48
C ALA A 137 -17.60 -7.27 -18.09
N TRP A 138 -16.44 -7.11 -17.45
CA TRP A 138 -15.18 -7.73 -17.85
C TRP A 138 -14.98 -9.08 -17.13
N GLN A 139 -14.24 -10.00 -17.73
CA GLN A 139 -13.81 -11.23 -17.02
C GLN A 139 -12.98 -10.82 -15.79
N GLN A 140 -13.28 -11.38 -14.61
CA GLN A 140 -12.53 -11.09 -13.39
C GLN A 140 -11.04 -11.40 -13.61
N PRO A 141 -10.16 -10.39 -13.54
CA PRO A 141 -8.73 -10.62 -13.67
C PRO A 141 -8.23 -11.27 -12.39
N VAL A 142 -7.48 -12.36 -12.53
CA VAL A 142 -6.73 -12.92 -11.40
C VAL A 142 -5.44 -12.12 -11.30
N LEU A 143 -5.19 -11.49 -10.15
CA LEU A 143 -4.04 -10.61 -10.01
C LEU A 143 -2.71 -11.32 -10.28
N SER A 144 -2.59 -12.60 -9.87
CA SER A 144 -1.41 -13.44 -10.15
C SER A 144 -1.19 -13.73 -11.64
N GLU A 145 -2.21 -13.55 -12.48
CA GLU A 145 -2.14 -13.77 -13.93
C GLU A 145 -1.86 -12.48 -14.70
N THR A 146 -2.11 -11.31 -14.08
CA THR A 146 -2.02 -10.00 -14.74
C THR A 146 -0.57 -9.65 -15.11
N PRO A 147 -0.24 -9.49 -16.41
CA PRO A 147 1.11 -9.13 -16.84
C PRO A 147 1.45 -7.66 -16.56
N VAL A 148 2.75 -7.35 -16.44
CA VAL A 148 3.22 -5.96 -16.35
C VAL A 148 3.38 -5.39 -17.76
N GLN A 149 2.50 -4.47 -18.13
CA GLN A 149 2.43 -3.83 -19.45
C GLN A 149 2.45 -2.30 -19.37
N SER A 150 2.47 -1.74 -18.16
CA SER A 150 2.41 -0.31 -17.86
C SER A 150 2.95 -0.03 -16.45
N VAL A 151 3.24 1.23 -16.14
CA VAL A 151 3.65 1.64 -14.78
C VAL A 151 2.54 1.33 -13.76
N SER A 152 1.27 1.45 -14.15
CA SER A 152 0.15 1.09 -13.27
C SER A 152 0.11 -0.41 -12.97
N SER A 153 0.31 -1.27 -13.97
CA SER A 153 0.36 -2.73 -13.74
C SER A 153 1.64 -3.17 -13.01
N LEU A 154 2.75 -2.44 -13.16
CA LEU A 154 3.94 -2.59 -12.33
C LEU A 154 3.61 -2.33 -10.86
N ASN A 155 2.99 -1.19 -10.55
CA ASN A 155 2.61 -0.82 -9.18
C ASN A 155 1.58 -1.78 -8.59
N LEU A 156 0.63 -2.26 -9.40
CA LEU A 156 -0.32 -3.30 -9.00
C LEU A 156 0.40 -4.58 -8.50
N GLN A 157 1.40 -5.06 -9.26
CA GLN A 157 2.18 -6.25 -8.85
C GLN A 157 3.03 -5.99 -7.61
N TRP A 158 3.61 -4.79 -7.46
CA TRP A 158 4.32 -4.43 -6.24
C TRP A 158 3.42 -4.43 -5.02
N GLY A 159 2.25 -3.78 -5.09
CA GLY A 159 1.28 -3.80 -4.00
C GLY A 159 0.91 -5.22 -3.56
N ALA A 160 0.62 -6.09 -4.52
CA ALA A 160 0.29 -7.48 -4.22
C ALA A 160 1.45 -8.28 -3.61
N PHE A 161 2.69 -8.03 -4.06
CA PHE A 161 3.87 -8.59 -3.39
C PHE A 161 3.98 -8.10 -1.95
N LEU A 162 3.83 -6.79 -1.70
CA LEU A 162 3.96 -6.22 -0.36
C LEU A 162 2.89 -6.74 0.62
N ALA A 163 1.72 -7.13 0.10
CA ALA A 163 0.69 -7.82 0.87
C ALA A 163 0.99 -9.31 1.14
N SER A 164 1.62 -10.00 0.20
CA SER A 164 1.64 -11.47 0.20
C SER A 164 3.01 -12.14 0.36
N GLY A 165 4.08 -11.43 0.01
CA GLY A 165 5.42 -11.99 -0.15
C GLY A 165 5.52 -13.03 -1.28
N ASN A 166 4.48 -13.20 -2.13
CA ASN A 166 4.43 -14.22 -3.15
C ASN A 166 5.41 -13.92 -4.30
N PRO A 167 6.39 -14.80 -4.58
CA PRO A 167 7.37 -14.59 -5.64
C PRO A 167 6.79 -14.41 -7.05
N GLN A 168 5.59 -14.94 -7.32
CA GLN A 168 4.98 -14.84 -8.64
C GLN A 168 4.82 -13.38 -9.11
N HIS A 169 4.51 -12.45 -8.21
CA HIS A 169 4.40 -11.03 -8.54
C HIS A 169 5.74 -10.45 -9.03
N ILE A 170 6.84 -10.82 -8.38
CA ILE A 170 8.19 -10.40 -8.79
C ILE A 170 8.56 -11.03 -10.13
N VAL A 171 8.18 -12.29 -10.38
CA VAL A 171 8.40 -12.93 -11.69
C VAL A 171 7.67 -12.17 -12.80
N LYS A 172 6.46 -11.64 -12.55
CA LYS A 172 5.75 -10.78 -13.53
C LYS A 172 6.47 -9.46 -13.77
N VAL A 173 7.04 -8.85 -12.73
CA VAL A 173 7.87 -7.63 -12.85
C VAL A 173 9.12 -7.92 -13.68
N LEU A 174 9.80 -9.04 -13.42
CA LEU A 174 10.99 -9.46 -14.17
C LEU A 174 10.70 -9.70 -15.65
N ALA A 175 9.53 -10.25 -15.99
CA ALA A 175 9.12 -10.45 -17.38
C ALA A 175 9.03 -9.14 -18.17
N ALA A 176 8.83 -7.99 -17.50
CA ALA A 176 8.81 -6.67 -18.13
C ALA A 176 10.18 -5.96 -18.19
N LEU A 177 11.23 -6.53 -17.60
CA LEU A 177 12.57 -5.94 -17.57
C LEU A 177 13.16 -5.79 -18.98
N GLY A 178 12.80 -6.70 -19.90
CA GLY A 178 13.15 -6.66 -21.33
C GLY A 178 12.08 -6.07 -22.24
N SER A 179 11.13 -5.28 -21.71
CA SER A 179 10.07 -4.69 -22.53
C SER A 179 10.62 -3.77 -23.63
N ASP A 180 10.04 -3.86 -24.83
CA ASP A 180 10.31 -2.94 -25.94
C ASP A 180 9.83 -1.49 -25.68
N GLN A 181 9.12 -1.26 -24.57
CA GLN A 181 8.71 0.07 -24.12
C GLN A 181 9.80 0.69 -23.23
N PRO A 182 10.56 1.70 -23.70
CA PRO A 182 11.75 2.17 -22.98
C PRO A 182 11.45 2.77 -21.59
N VAL A 183 10.31 3.47 -21.46
CA VAL A 183 9.88 4.06 -20.19
C VAL A 183 9.56 2.97 -19.17
N LEU A 184 8.78 1.95 -19.58
CA LEU A 184 8.42 0.84 -18.70
C LEU A 184 9.67 0.05 -18.28
N GLY A 185 10.55 -0.31 -19.23
CA GLY A 185 11.77 -1.05 -18.93
C GLY A 185 12.68 -0.29 -17.95
N THR A 186 12.77 1.03 -18.06
CA THR A 186 13.52 1.86 -17.11
C THR A 186 12.89 1.85 -15.71
N GLN A 187 11.58 2.02 -15.62
CA GLN A 187 10.85 2.00 -14.34
C GLN A 187 10.93 0.63 -13.66
N VAL A 188 10.82 -0.46 -14.41
CA VAL A 188 11.00 -1.83 -13.88
C VAL A 188 12.40 -2.00 -13.29
N ARG A 189 13.44 -1.56 -14.01
CA ARG A 189 14.83 -1.67 -13.56
C ARG A 189 15.08 -0.89 -12.27
N MET A 190 14.59 0.35 -12.20
CA MET A 190 14.71 1.21 -11.03
C MET A 190 13.95 0.64 -9.83
N ALA A 191 12.70 0.23 -10.03
CA ALA A 191 11.89 -0.35 -8.96
C ALA A 191 12.49 -1.66 -8.42
N LEU A 192 13.05 -2.52 -9.28
CA LEU A 192 13.76 -3.73 -8.83
C LEU A 192 14.99 -3.39 -7.98
N ALA A 193 15.79 -2.40 -8.39
CA ALA A 193 16.97 -1.99 -7.63
C ALA A 193 16.57 -1.45 -6.25
N GLU A 194 15.58 -0.57 -6.19
CA GLU A 194 15.06 0.01 -4.95
C GLU A 194 14.47 -1.07 -4.03
N LYS A 195 13.58 -1.92 -4.55
CA LYS A 195 12.89 -2.94 -3.75
C LYS A 195 13.81 -4.08 -3.35
N ALA A 196 14.80 -4.46 -4.15
CA ALA A 196 15.82 -5.44 -3.75
C ALA A 196 16.74 -4.91 -2.64
N LEU A 197 17.02 -3.59 -2.64
CA LEU A 197 17.76 -2.95 -1.55
C LEU A 197 16.92 -2.90 -0.26
N ALA A 198 15.63 -2.61 -0.36
CA ALA A 198 14.74 -2.48 0.80
C ALA A 198 14.25 -3.83 1.36
N HIS A 199 14.09 -4.86 0.52
CA HIS A 199 13.49 -6.13 0.89
C HIS A 199 14.40 -7.32 0.52
N PRO A 200 15.00 -8.01 1.52
CA PRO A 200 15.84 -9.18 1.28
C PRO A 200 15.14 -10.26 0.46
N ARG A 201 13.82 -10.42 0.66
CA ARG A 201 13.01 -11.39 -0.07
C ARG A 201 12.99 -11.11 -1.58
N VAL A 202 12.90 -9.84 -1.99
CA VAL A 202 12.95 -9.45 -3.41
C VAL A 202 14.32 -9.80 -3.98
N TYR A 203 15.40 -9.47 -3.27
CA TYR A 203 16.76 -9.79 -3.69
C TYR A 203 16.97 -11.30 -3.89
N GLU A 204 16.49 -12.14 -2.96
CA GLU A 204 16.54 -13.59 -3.08
C GLU A 204 15.80 -14.11 -4.32
N ILE A 205 14.57 -13.62 -4.56
CA ILE A 205 13.78 -14.02 -5.72
C ILE A 205 14.51 -13.63 -7.00
N CYS A 206 14.97 -12.38 -7.10
CA CYS A 206 15.73 -11.91 -8.26
C CYS A 206 16.98 -12.76 -8.51
N GLN A 207 17.78 -13.06 -7.48
CA GLN A 207 18.95 -13.92 -7.62
C GLN A 207 18.59 -15.31 -8.15
N SER A 208 17.52 -15.92 -7.64
CA SER A 208 17.06 -17.25 -8.08
C SER A 208 16.60 -17.27 -9.55
N GLU A 209 16.21 -16.12 -10.10
CA GLU A 209 15.69 -15.98 -11.46
C GLU A 209 16.78 -15.63 -12.50
N ILE A 210 17.94 -15.09 -12.10
CA ILE A 210 19.03 -14.66 -13.02
C ILE A 210 19.35 -15.72 -14.08
N ALA A 211 19.53 -16.97 -13.66
CA ALA A 211 19.92 -18.05 -14.57
C ALA A 211 18.82 -18.43 -15.58
N ARG A 212 17.55 -18.15 -15.25
CA ARG A 212 16.37 -18.43 -16.07
C ARG A 212 16.09 -17.32 -17.09
N GLN A 213 16.68 -16.14 -16.91
CA GLN A 213 16.47 -15.01 -17.79
C GLN A 213 17.28 -15.11 -19.09
N PRO A 214 16.76 -14.57 -20.21
CA PRO A 214 17.54 -14.32 -21.43
C PRO A 214 18.78 -13.48 -21.15
N GLU A 215 19.84 -13.62 -21.96
CA GLU A 215 21.14 -12.96 -21.71
C GLU A 215 21.04 -11.44 -21.52
N GLY A 216 20.32 -10.73 -22.40
CA GLY A 216 20.13 -9.28 -22.27
C GLY A 216 19.37 -8.86 -21.01
N VAL A 217 18.41 -9.68 -20.56
CA VAL A 217 17.63 -9.44 -19.32
C VAL A 217 18.48 -9.77 -18.09
N ARG A 218 19.33 -10.78 -18.18
CA ARG A 218 20.24 -11.20 -17.11
C ARG A 218 21.22 -10.08 -16.73
N GLU A 219 21.82 -9.42 -17.71
CA GLU A 219 22.74 -8.30 -17.47
C GLU A 219 22.05 -7.10 -16.83
N GLN A 220 20.83 -6.79 -17.28
CA GLN A 220 20.02 -5.74 -16.67
C GLN A 220 19.63 -6.06 -15.23
N LEU A 221 19.30 -7.32 -14.94
CA LEU A 221 18.94 -7.78 -13.60
C LEU A 221 20.15 -7.74 -12.66
N ARG A 222 21.31 -8.24 -13.10
CA ARG A 222 22.58 -8.15 -12.36
C ARG A 222 22.93 -6.71 -12.01
N THR A 223 22.78 -5.80 -12.99
CA THR A 223 22.99 -4.36 -12.79
C THR A 223 22.05 -3.80 -11.73
N ALA A 224 20.75 -4.13 -11.78
CA ALA A 224 19.78 -3.69 -10.80
C ALA A 224 20.10 -4.19 -9.37
N LEU A 225 20.67 -5.39 -9.24
CA LEU A 225 21.07 -5.98 -7.96
C LEU A 225 22.44 -5.51 -7.45
N GLY A 226 23.18 -4.69 -8.23
CA GLY A 226 24.54 -4.27 -7.90
C GLY A 226 25.57 -5.41 -7.93
N THR A 227 25.22 -6.55 -8.55
CA THR A 227 26.11 -7.70 -8.72
C THR A 227 26.80 -7.62 -10.07
N ARG A 228 28.14 -7.61 -10.11
CA ARG A 228 28.92 -7.69 -11.35
C ARG A 228 29.12 -9.14 -11.78
#